data_AF-A0A1G1BX86-F1
#
_entry.id   AF-A0A1G1BX86-F1
#
_cell.length_a   1.000
_cell.length_b   1.000
_cell.length_c   1.000
_cell.angle_alpha   90.00
_cell.angle_beta   90.00
_cell.angle_gamma   90.00
#
_symmetry.space_group_name_H-M   'P 1'
#
loop_
_entity.id
_entity.type
_entity.pdbx_description
1 polymer ?
#
loop_
_entity_poly.entity_id
_entity_poly.type
_entity_poly.pdbx_seq_one_letter_code
_entity_poly.pdbx_strand_id
1 'polypeptide(L)'
;MLPPRKATPTRILRRGVFGALWVLCLAAAAAGTPASAPPKGNDTATKLADGAVAVAVSLLSHDATDERGLNLLRFALAAAPNHTDALLLQAKLERGQELPQADLPDAGKGCIDFLQSVIRKTKPGPRQLLLWKVIELVDPLNEDALMALTKAKNSGTDTQFDNLLAALTGNPKTVPTLEPRTAAPPVARTDAGPLAAQEPGAPAPKQAGAARMRGAASYKDILTSRQVECACLMDGSFFGAVMQLNQALKSSGLAVYIDTSRPCVQLKGVNADGIPDYEGTGAWPMRYTLEGMIDGRITLGTVNAWDLLHRVCMLYDLGYWAEAGKYQLAEQANPNVVSRQGFPIDAETAVADIKSGHTETLQACVGKNVCVTGAVSAVEWSGPTVSLGGGQIEVAMNTYATPWLPGLKAAFERYTNAMLQVKATPGEYVLYGGKYMPKSVAARRILLFRGCAMGESLDNDRLRLGNCNEFWFVECFTKDPASTP
;
A
#
# COMPACT_ATOMS: atom_id res chain seq x y z
N MET A 1 35.15 47.54 -26.19
CA MET A 1 36.04 47.62 -27.37
C MET A 1 36.21 46.22 -27.94
N LEU A 2 36.28 46.13 -29.27
CA LEU A 2 36.19 44.96 -30.18
C LEU A 2 34.75 44.51 -30.56
N PRO A 3 34.53 44.14 -31.85
CA PRO A 3 33.47 44.71 -32.70
C PRO A 3 32.57 43.61 -33.37
N PRO A 4 31.62 43.96 -34.27
CA PRO A 4 30.44 43.15 -34.58
C PRO A 4 30.64 42.22 -35.79
N ARG A 5 29.86 41.12 -35.85
CA ARG A 5 29.74 40.29 -37.06
C ARG A 5 28.40 40.48 -37.76
N LYS A 6 28.53 40.54 -39.08
CA LYS A 6 27.60 41.00 -40.12
C LYS A 6 26.47 40.01 -40.42
N ALA A 7 25.41 40.58 -41.00
CA ALA A 7 24.24 39.92 -41.54
C ALA A 7 24.41 39.41 -42.99
N THR A 8 23.49 38.49 -43.37
CA THR A 8 22.83 38.26 -44.70
C THR A 8 23.63 37.65 -45.87
N PRO A 9 23.01 37.12 -46.97
CA PRO A 9 21.61 36.66 -47.21
C PRO A 9 21.40 35.45 -48.20
N THR A 10 20.12 35.02 -48.31
CA THR A 10 19.30 34.57 -49.49
C THR A 10 19.65 33.44 -50.49
N ARG A 11 18.55 32.68 -50.75
CA ARG A 11 17.99 32.12 -52.02
C ARG A 11 18.62 30.85 -52.63
N ILE A 12 17.77 29.87 -53.00
CA ILE A 12 17.29 29.58 -54.38
C ILE A 12 16.33 28.36 -54.39
N LEU A 13 15.34 28.44 -55.29
CA LEU A 13 14.28 27.48 -55.67
C LEU A 13 14.76 26.13 -56.25
N ARG A 14 13.89 25.11 -56.18
CA ARG A 14 13.46 24.19 -57.29
C ARG A 14 12.36 23.24 -56.77
N ARG A 15 11.09 23.40 -57.14
CA ARG A 15 10.37 22.72 -58.27
C ARG A 15 10.67 21.22 -58.40
N GLY A 16 9.66 20.40 -58.10
CA GLY A 16 9.50 19.02 -58.55
C GLY A 16 8.01 18.71 -58.68
N VAL A 17 7.56 18.58 -59.93
CA VAL A 17 6.19 18.26 -60.37
C VAL A 17 6.21 16.82 -60.88
N PHE A 18 5.31 15.97 -60.40
CA PHE A 18 4.80 14.73 -61.03
C PHE A 18 3.50 14.41 -60.26
N GLY A 19 2.32 14.14 -60.82
CA GLY A 19 1.93 13.84 -62.19
C GLY A 19 1.03 12.59 -62.20
N ALA A 20 -0.28 12.81 -62.41
CA ALA A 20 -1.34 11.91 -62.94
C ALA A 20 -1.67 10.59 -62.17
N LEU A 21 -2.92 10.34 -61.75
CA LEU A 21 -4.19 10.00 -62.46
C LEU A 21 -4.35 8.48 -62.75
N TRP A 22 -5.60 8.00 -62.70
CA TRP A 22 -6.18 6.64 -62.91
C TRP A 22 -6.56 5.89 -61.61
N VAL A 23 -7.75 5.27 -61.43
CA VAL A 23 -9.03 5.22 -62.17
C VAL A 23 -10.13 4.70 -61.22
N LEU A 24 -11.39 5.07 -61.51
CA LEU A 24 -12.63 4.60 -60.89
C LEU A 24 -12.90 3.10 -61.17
N CYS A 25 -13.44 2.37 -60.18
CA CYS A 25 -14.39 1.28 -60.42
C CYS A 25 -15.46 1.25 -59.31
N LEU A 26 -16.69 0.93 -59.71
CA LEU A 26 -17.97 1.18 -59.05
C LEU A 26 -18.68 -0.15 -58.72
N ALA A 27 -19.34 -0.22 -57.56
CA ALA A 27 -20.45 -1.10 -57.13
C ALA A 27 -20.18 -2.63 -56.98
N ALA A 28 -20.77 -3.39 -56.04
CA ALA A 28 -22.11 -3.27 -55.45
C ALA A 28 -22.28 -3.85 -54.02
N ALA A 29 -23.25 -3.23 -53.34
CA ALA A 29 -24.04 -3.49 -52.13
C ALA A 29 -24.06 -4.87 -51.43
N ALA A 30 -23.95 -4.83 -50.10
CA ALA A 30 -24.87 -5.47 -49.15
C ALA A 30 -25.06 -4.58 -47.90
N ALA A 31 -26.30 -4.45 -47.43
CA ALA A 31 -26.77 -3.65 -46.29
C ALA A 31 -26.08 -4.05 -44.95
N GLY A 32 -25.94 -3.23 -43.91
CA GLY A 32 -26.32 -1.85 -43.65
C GLY A 32 -25.92 -1.49 -42.22
N THR A 33 -25.34 -0.31 -42.02
CA THR A 33 -25.32 0.46 -40.76
C THR A 33 -24.79 1.85 -41.14
N PRO A 34 -25.35 2.96 -40.63
CA PRO A 34 -24.90 4.29 -41.01
C PRO A 34 -23.49 4.51 -40.48
N ALA A 35 -22.52 4.56 -41.40
CA ALA A 35 -21.15 4.93 -41.13
C ALA A 35 -21.11 6.40 -40.65
N SER A 36 -20.91 6.56 -39.35
CA SER A 36 -20.46 7.83 -38.77
C SER A 36 -19.16 8.24 -39.45
N ALA A 37 -19.13 9.43 -40.04
CA ALA A 37 -17.93 9.99 -40.63
C ALA A 37 -16.79 9.99 -39.59
N PRO A 38 -15.58 9.50 -39.93
CA PRO A 38 -14.47 9.47 -38.99
C PRO A 38 -14.05 10.91 -38.67
N PRO A 39 -13.92 11.29 -37.39
CA PRO A 39 -13.39 12.59 -37.04
C PRO A 39 -11.94 12.66 -37.53
N LYS A 40 -11.68 13.56 -38.49
CA LYS A 40 -10.34 13.86 -39.02
C LYS A 40 -9.53 14.60 -37.95
N GLY A 41 -8.98 13.83 -37.02
CA GLY A 41 -7.95 14.23 -36.08
C GLY A 41 -7.27 12.97 -35.61
N ASN A 42 -6.13 12.63 -36.22
CA ASN A 42 -5.30 11.50 -35.78
C ASN A 42 -4.66 11.87 -34.43
N ASP A 43 -5.45 11.81 -33.35
CA ASP A 43 -4.96 12.01 -32.01
C ASP A 43 -4.00 10.86 -31.67
N THR A 44 -2.84 11.22 -31.11
CA THR A 44 -1.85 10.24 -30.66
C THR A 44 -2.47 9.32 -29.61
N ALA A 45 -3.41 9.84 -28.81
CA ALA A 45 -4.16 9.06 -27.83
C ALA A 45 -5.00 7.95 -28.46
N THR A 46 -5.69 8.22 -29.56
CA THR A 46 -6.49 7.22 -30.28
C THR A 46 -5.60 6.10 -30.82
N LYS A 47 -4.46 6.44 -31.45
CA LYS A 47 -3.52 5.42 -31.96
C LYS A 47 -2.90 4.55 -30.86
N LEU A 48 -2.65 5.14 -29.69
CA LEU A 48 -2.19 4.37 -28.52
C LEU A 48 -3.26 3.40 -28.05
N ALA A 49 -4.52 3.84 -27.99
CA ALA A 49 -5.64 3.00 -27.63
C ALA A 49 -5.89 1.90 -28.68
N ASP A 50 -5.87 2.21 -29.98
CA ASP A 50 -6.00 1.25 -31.09
C ASP A 50 -5.00 0.10 -30.95
N GLY A 51 -3.72 0.43 -30.77
CA GLY A 51 -2.65 -0.55 -30.61
C GLY A 51 -2.81 -1.41 -29.35
N ALA A 52 -3.19 -0.80 -28.23
CA ALA A 52 -3.42 -1.53 -26.98
C ALA A 52 -4.66 -2.44 -27.05
N VAL A 53 -5.76 -1.99 -27.68
CA VAL A 53 -6.97 -2.78 -27.89
C VAL A 53 -6.68 -3.97 -28.79
N ALA A 54 -5.97 -3.79 -29.91
CA ALA A 54 -5.63 -4.89 -30.80
C ALA A 54 -4.86 -6.01 -30.07
N VAL A 55 -3.89 -5.64 -29.21
CA VAL A 55 -3.15 -6.62 -28.40
C VAL A 55 -4.02 -7.24 -27.32
N ALA A 56 -4.82 -6.43 -26.63
CA ALA A 56 -5.74 -6.91 -25.59
C ALA A 56 -6.75 -7.92 -26.13
N VAL A 57 -7.36 -7.68 -27.30
CA VAL A 57 -8.32 -8.61 -27.93
C VAL A 57 -7.66 -9.96 -28.16
N SER A 58 -6.44 -10.00 -28.69
CA SER A 58 -5.75 -11.26 -28.96
C SER A 58 -5.42 -12.03 -27.68
N LEU A 59 -4.93 -11.37 -26.63
CA LEU A 59 -4.65 -12.03 -25.35
C LEU A 59 -5.93 -12.54 -24.69
N LEU A 60 -6.96 -11.70 -24.64
CA LEU A 60 -8.23 -12.00 -23.97
C LEU A 60 -9.08 -13.02 -24.73
N SER A 61 -8.91 -13.15 -26.05
CA SER A 61 -9.59 -14.20 -26.82
C SER A 61 -9.06 -15.60 -26.50
N HIS A 62 -7.82 -15.71 -25.99
CA HIS A 62 -7.25 -16.97 -25.50
C HIS A 62 -7.62 -17.21 -24.04
N ASP A 63 -7.55 -16.17 -23.20
CA ASP A 63 -7.91 -16.23 -21.79
C ASP A 63 -8.54 -14.90 -21.36
N ALA A 64 -9.85 -14.91 -21.09
CA ALA A 64 -10.60 -13.73 -20.67
C ALA A 64 -10.13 -13.16 -19.31
N THR A 65 -9.34 -13.92 -18.56
CA THR A 65 -8.76 -13.51 -17.27
C THR A 65 -7.28 -13.14 -17.36
N ASP A 66 -6.68 -13.10 -18.56
CA ASP A 66 -5.28 -12.70 -18.74
C ASP A 66 -5.07 -11.27 -18.22
N GLU A 67 -4.27 -11.14 -17.15
CA GLU A 67 -4.01 -9.87 -16.49
C GLU A 67 -3.36 -8.83 -17.42
N ARG A 68 -2.53 -9.25 -18.38
CA ARG A 68 -1.90 -8.33 -19.35
C ARG A 68 -2.95 -7.79 -20.30
N GLY A 69 -3.84 -8.66 -20.80
CA GLY A 69 -4.97 -8.27 -21.62
C GLY A 69 -5.88 -7.26 -20.93
N LEU A 70 -6.23 -7.50 -19.66
CA LEU A 70 -7.04 -6.59 -18.86
C LEU A 70 -6.34 -5.25 -18.61
N ASN A 71 -5.04 -5.25 -18.29
CA ASN A 71 -4.27 -4.03 -18.07
C ASN A 71 -4.11 -3.20 -19.36
N LEU A 72 -3.91 -3.84 -20.52
CA LEU A 72 -3.89 -3.15 -21.82
C LEU A 72 -5.23 -2.50 -22.15
N LEU A 73 -6.34 -3.15 -21.83
CA LEU A 73 -7.67 -2.56 -21.96
C LEU A 73 -7.85 -1.35 -21.04
N ARG A 74 -7.42 -1.44 -19.77
CA ARG A 74 -7.44 -0.30 -18.82
C ARG A 74 -6.59 0.86 -19.33
N PHE A 75 -5.43 0.59 -19.92
CA PHE A 75 -4.60 1.61 -20.57
C PHE A 75 -5.33 2.27 -21.75
N ALA A 76 -5.94 1.49 -22.64
CA ALA A 76 -6.67 2.03 -23.79
C ALA A 76 -7.80 2.98 -23.37
N LEU A 77 -8.59 2.60 -22.36
CA LEU A 77 -9.66 3.42 -21.81
C LEU A 77 -9.13 4.68 -21.10
N ALA A 78 -7.99 4.60 -20.41
CA ALA A 78 -7.37 5.78 -19.81
C ALA A 78 -6.78 6.74 -20.86
N ALA A 79 -6.22 6.20 -21.95
CA ALA A 79 -5.65 7.00 -23.04
C ALA A 79 -6.75 7.67 -23.86
N ALA A 80 -7.82 6.95 -24.19
CA ALA A 80 -8.96 7.44 -24.95
C ALA A 80 -10.28 6.94 -24.32
N PRO A 81 -10.89 7.70 -23.39
CA PRO A 81 -12.10 7.27 -22.66
C PRO A 81 -13.31 6.96 -23.55
N ASN A 82 -13.38 7.59 -24.73
CA ASN A 82 -14.46 7.41 -25.69
C ASN A 82 -14.07 6.47 -26.85
N HIS A 83 -13.09 5.60 -26.66
CA HIS A 83 -12.64 4.67 -27.70
C HIS A 83 -13.66 3.54 -27.89
N THR A 84 -14.37 3.57 -29.02
CA THR A 84 -15.48 2.66 -29.31
C THR A 84 -15.11 1.19 -29.14
N ASP A 85 -13.97 0.76 -29.67
CA ASP A 85 -13.57 -0.65 -29.62
C ASP A 85 -13.13 -1.10 -28.22
N ALA A 86 -12.58 -0.17 -27.41
CA ALA A 86 -12.19 -0.48 -26.04
C ALA A 86 -13.44 -0.65 -25.16
N LEU A 87 -14.41 0.25 -25.31
CA LEU A 87 -15.70 0.17 -24.64
C LEU A 87 -16.48 -1.08 -25.06
N LEU A 88 -16.45 -1.44 -26.34
CA LEU A 88 -17.08 -2.65 -26.84
C LEU A 88 -16.41 -3.90 -26.27
N LEU A 89 -15.07 -3.94 -26.21
CA LEU A 89 -14.32 -5.05 -25.62
C LEU A 89 -14.66 -5.21 -24.13
N GLN A 90 -14.69 -4.11 -23.38
CA GLN A 90 -15.09 -4.10 -21.98
C GLN A 90 -16.51 -4.65 -21.80
N ALA A 91 -17.48 -4.16 -22.60
CA ALA A 91 -18.87 -4.60 -22.51
C ALA A 91 -19.04 -6.09 -22.85
N LYS A 92 -18.23 -6.64 -23.77
CA LYS A 92 -18.24 -8.07 -24.08
C LYS A 92 -17.70 -8.91 -22.92
N LEU A 93 -16.58 -8.49 -22.32
CA LEU A 93 -16.01 -9.16 -21.14
C LEU A 93 -16.98 -9.17 -19.96
N GLU A 94 -17.58 -8.02 -19.64
CA GLU A 94 -18.54 -7.89 -18.53
C GLU A 94 -19.78 -8.76 -18.69
N ARG A 95 -20.16 -9.05 -19.95
CA ARG A 95 -21.30 -9.90 -20.31
C ARG A 95 -20.92 -11.36 -20.55
N GLY A 96 -19.65 -11.72 -20.41
CA GLY A 96 -19.15 -13.06 -20.73
C GLY A 96 -19.42 -13.47 -22.18
N GLN A 97 -19.42 -12.51 -23.11
CA GLN A 97 -19.61 -12.79 -24.53
C GLN A 97 -18.28 -13.23 -25.16
N GLU A 98 -18.37 -14.11 -26.15
CA GLU A 98 -17.20 -14.53 -26.91
C GLU A 98 -16.53 -13.33 -27.59
N LEU A 99 -15.22 -13.24 -27.39
CA LEU A 99 -14.40 -12.22 -28.01
C LEU A 99 -14.04 -12.63 -29.43
N PRO A 100 -14.04 -11.68 -30.39
CA PRO A 100 -13.59 -11.99 -31.74
C PRO A 100 -12.14 -12.46 -31.69
N GLN A 101 -11.85 -13.60 -32.30
CA GLN A 101 -10.47 -14.03 -32.49
C GLN A 101 -9.78 -13.02 -33.41
N ALA A 102 -8.78 -12.33 -32.88
CA ALA A 102 -7.94 -11.42 -33.64
C ALA A 102 -6.53 -12.01 -33.71
N ASP A 103 -6.16 -12.43 -34.91
CA ASP A 103 -4.77 -12.75 -35.21
C ASP A 103 -4.00 -11.44 -35.34
N LEU A 104 -3.04 -11.23 -34.45
CA LEU A 104 -2.09 -10.13 -34.54
C LEU A 104 -1.06 -10.49 -35.63
N PRO A 105 -1.03 -9.80 -36.78
CA PRO A 105 -0.16 -10.17 -37.89
C PRO A 105 1.33 -10.13 -37.52
N ASP A 106 1.72 -9.22 -36.61
CA ASP A 106 3.11 -9.00 -36.21
C ASP A 106 3.35 -9.18 -34.70
N ALA A 107 2.51 -9.96 -34.01
CA ALA A 107 2.61 -10.16 -32.55
C ALA A 107 2.71 -8.85 -31.73
N GLY A 108 2.10 -7.76 -32.22
CA GLY A 108 2.13 -6.45 -31.56
C GLY A 108 3.36 -5.58 -31.85
N LYS A 109 4.29 -6.00 -32.71
CA LYS A 109 5.50 -5.24 -33.04
C LYS A 109 5.23 -3.80 -33.52
N GLY A 110 4.21 -3.61 -34.36
CA GLY A 110 3.81 -2.27 -34.80
C GLY A 110 3.35 -1.35 -33.66
N CYS A 111 2.73 -1.91 -32.61
CA CYS A 111 2.38 -1.19 -31.41
C CYS A 111 3.64 -0.77 -30.63
N ILE A 112 4.60 -1.68 -30.47
CA ILE A 112 5.90 -1.42 -29.82
C ILE A 112 6.67 -0.30 -30.54
N ASP A 113 6.80 -0.39 -31.87
CA ASP A 113 7.51 0.62 -32.67
C ASP A 113 6.86 2.02 -32.51
N PHE A 114 5.52 2.06 -32.49
CA PHE A 114 4.79 3.29 -32.26
C PHE A 114 5.01 3.83 -30.84
N LEU A 115 4.89 2.98 -29.80
CA LEU A 115 5.14 3.34 -28.41
C LEU A 115 6.56 3.89 -28.21
N GLN A 116 7.57 3.23 -28.78
CA GLN A 116 8.96 3.70 -28.76
C GLN A 116 9.10 5.08 -29.45
N SER A 117 8.38 5.32 -30.55
CA SER A 117 8.38 6.62 -31.22
C SER A 117 7.77 7.73 -30.34
N VAL A 118 6.75 7.41 -29.54
CA VAL A 118 6.11 8.34 -28.60
C VAL A 118 7.01 8.58 -27.38
N ILE A 119 7.68 7.53 -26.88
CA ILE A 119 8.64 7.62 -25.77
C ILE A 119 9.78 8.58 -26.10
N ARG A 120 10.34 8.53 -27.32
CA ARG A 120 11.40 9.44 -27.78
C ARG A 120 10.99 10.92 -27.77
N LYS A 121 9.68 11.19 -27.88
CA LYS A 121 9.11 12.55 -27.89
C LYS A 121 8.58 12.98 -26.52
N THR A 122 8.46 12.05 -25.58
CA THR A 122 7.88 12.29 -24.25
C THR A 122 8.99 12.63 -23.26
N LYS A 123 8.78 13.66 -22.43
CA LYS A 123 9.74 14.04 -21.38
C LYS A 123 9.87 12.91 -20.35
N PRO A 124 11.06 12.71 -19.74
CA PRO A 124 11.23 11.77 -18.63
C PRO A 124 10.26 12.06 -17.49
N GLY A 125 9.57 11.02 -17.01
CA GLY A 125 8.57 11.12 -15.94
C GLY A 125 7.57 9.96 -15.95
N PRO A 126 6.50 10.03 -15.13
CA PRO A 126 5.52 8.94 -14.97
C PRO A 126 4.87 8.49 -16.27
N ARG A 127 4.55 9.43 -17.17
CA ARG A 127 3.97 9.12 -18.49
C ARG A 127 4.91 8.29 -19.36
N GLN A 128 6.21 8.59 -19.34
CA GLN A 128 7.18 7.83 -20.12
C GLN A 128 7.38 6.42 -19.53
N LEU A 129 7.38 6.29 -18.21
CA LEU A 129 7.44 4.99 -17.52
C LEU A 129 6.21 4.13 -17.79
N LEU A 130 5.03 4.73 -17.85
CA LEU A 130 3.81 4.01 -18.23
C LEU A 130 3.93 3.43 -19.65
N LEU A 131 4.45 4.20 -20.61
CA LEU A 131 4.65 3.69 -21.97
C LEU A 131 5.65 2.52 -22.00
N TRP A 132 6.72 2.57 -21.21
CA TRP A 132 7.62 1.42 -21.04
C TRP A 132 6.93 0.22 -20.40
N LYS A 133 6.06 0.44 -19.40
CA LYS A 133 5.27 -0.62 -18.78
C LYS A 133 4.29 -1.26 -19.75
N VAL A 134 3.68 -0.49 -20.64
CA VAL A 134 2.83 -1.01 -21.72
C VAL A 134 3.65 -1.85 -22.71
N ILE A 135 4.88 -1.45 -23.05
CA ILE A 135 5.76 -2.29 -23.88
C ILE A 135 6.05 -3.63 -23.21
N GLU A 136 6.35 -3.65 -21.90
CA GLU A 136 6.55 -4.90 -21.13
C GLU A 136 5.29 -5.80 -21.15
N LEU A 137 4.08 -5.22 -21.12
CA LEU A 137 2.84 -5.99 -21.20
C LEU A 137 2.62 -6.61 -22.59
N VAL A 138 3.03 -5.93 -23.66
CA VAL A 138 2.94 -6.43 -25.04
C VAL A 138 4.02 -7.47 -25.31
N ASP A 139 5.26 -7.20 -24.88
CA ASP A 139 6.42 -8.07 -25.04
C ASP A 139 7.22 -8.14 -23.72
N PRO A 140 7.00 -9.18 -22.89
CA PRO A 140 7.69 -9.35 -21.62
C PRO A 140 9.21 -9.53 -21.74
N LEU A 141 9.72 -9.85 -22.93
CA LEU A 141 11.14 -10.08 -23.19
C LEU A 141 11.83 -8.84 -23.77
N ASN A 142 11.14 -7.70 -23.85
CA ASN A 142 11.70 -6.47 -24.38
C ASN A 142 12.79 -5.90 -23.44
N GLU A 143 14.06 -6.06 -23.83
CA GLU A 143 15.22 -5.64 -23.01
C GLU A 143 15.21 -4.14 -22.67
N ASP A 144 14.82 -3.28 -23.61
CA ASP A 144 14.77 -1.83 -23.41
C ASP A 144 13.76 -1.44 -22.31
N ALA A 145 12.57 -2.06 -22.32
CA ALA A 145 11.55 -1.83 -21.31
C ALA A 145 12.00 -2.32 -19.93
N LEU A 146 12.59 -3.52 -19.86
CA LEU A 146 13.12 -4.10 -18.62
C LEU A 146 14.21 -3.23 -18.01
N MET A 147 15.14 -2.74 -18.84
CA MET A 147 16.21 -1.83 -18.39
C MET A 147 15.65 -0.49 -17.88
N ALA A 148 14.70 0.11 -18.61
CA ALA A 148 14.11 1.39 -18.22
C ALA A 148 13.35 1.30 -16.89
N LEU A 149 12.55 0.24 -16.71
CA LEU A 149 11.76 0.04 -15.48
C LEU A 149 12.63 -0.35 -14.30
N THR A 150 13.68 -1.16 -14.51
CA THR A 150 14.66 -1.47 -13.45
C THR A 150 15.40 -0.22 -12.99
N LYS A 151 15.80 0.67 -13.91
CA LYS A 151 16.44 1.94 -13.57
C LYS A 151 15.52 2.85 -12.75
N ALA A 152 14.24 2.92 -13.11
CA ALA A 152 13.25 3.69 -12.36
C ALA A 152 13.04 3.12 -10.94
N LYS A 153 12.90 1.79 -10.83
CA LYS A 153 12.79 1.08 -9.55
C LYS A 153 14.00 1.33 -8.64
N ASN A 154 15.22 1.26 -9.19
CA ASN A 154 16.46 1.54 -8.45
C ASN A 154 16.58 3.01 -8.00
N SER A 155 15.87 3.92 -8.67
CA SER A 155 15.80 5.33 -8.30
C SER A 155 14.69 5.63 -7.28
N GLY A 156 14.04 4.59 -6.73
CA GLY A 156 12.92 4.74 -5.80
C GLY A 156 11.62 5.24 -6.44
N THR A 157 11.53 5.22 -7.77
CA THR A 157 10.30 5.58 -8.48
C THR A 157 9.39 4.35 -8.57
N ASP A 158 8.12 4.52 -8.23
CA ASP A 158 7.13 3.46 -8.33
C ASP A 158 6.84 3.11 -9.80
N THR A 159 6.91 1.82 -10.12
CA THR A 159 6.69 1.26 -11.46
C THR A 159 5.44 0.40 -11.55
N GLN A 160 4.61 0.35 -10.50
CA GLN A 160 3.33 -0.34 -10.52
C GLN A 160 2.38 0.29 -11.54
N PHE A 161 1.71 -0.56 -12.32
CA PHE A 161 0.88 -0.13 -13.44
C PHE A 161 -0.26 0.80 -13.00
N ASP A 162 -0.97 0.48 -11.91
CA ASP A 162 -2.07 1.29 -11.39
C ASP A 162 -1.61 2.71 -10.98
N ASN A 163 -0.45 2.82 -10.34
CA ASN A 163 0.11 4.10 -9.89
C ASN A 163 0.56 4.96 -11.08
N LEU A 164 1.14 4.32 -12.11
CA LEU A 164 1.50 4.97 -13.36
C LEU A 164 0.26 5.42 -14.18
N LEU A 165 -0.82 4.63 -14.14
CA LEU A 165 -2.08 4.94 -14.83
C LEU A 165 -2.83 6.11 -14.16
N ALA A 166 -2.82 6.16 -12.82
CA ALA A 166 -3.39 7.26 -12.06
C ALA A 166 -2.71 8.60 -12.38
N ALA A 167 -1.40 8.59 -12.62
CA ALA A 167 -0.65 9.78 -13.03
C ALA A 167 -1.06 10.32 -14.42
N LEU A 168 -1.61 9.48 -15.31
CA LEU A 168 -2.05 9.88 -16.65
C LEU A 168 -3.42 10.57 -16.64
N THR A 169 -4.32 10.11 -15.78
CA THR A 169 -5.71 10.59 -15.73
C THR A 169 -5.86 11.90 -14.93
N GLY A 170 -4.78 12.38 -14.31
CA GLY A 170 -4.81 13.59 -13.46
C GLY A 170 -5.66 13.44 -12.20
N ASN A 171 -6.21 12.24 -11.99
CA ASN A 171 -6.99 11.86 -10.84
C ASN A 171 -6.23 10.75 -10.13
N PRO A 172 -5.63 10.99 -8.95
CA PRO A 172 -5.13 9.93 -8.07
C PRO A 172 -6.31 9.15 -7.46
N LYS A 173 -7.20 8.62 -8.30
CA LYS A 173 -8.43 7.94 -7.93
C LYS A 173 -8.46 6.56 -8.60
N THR A 174 -8.44 5.55 -7.75
CA THR A 174 -8.54 4.12 -8.05
C THR A 174 -9.70 3.84 -9.01
N VAL A 175 -9.39 3.30 -10.19
CA VAL A 175 -10.39 2.69 -11.10
C VAL A 175 -10.93 1.45 -10.40
N PRO A 176 -12.25 1.23 -10.33
CA PRO A 176 -12.83 0.06 -9.68
C PRO A 176 -12.30 -1.22 -10.33
N THR A 177 -11.66 -2.06 -9.50
CA THR A 177 -11.28 -3.42 -9.84
C THR A 177 -12.52 -4.21 -10.23
N LEU A 178 -12.58 -4.67 -11.47
CA LEU A 178 -13.58 -5.63 -11.94
C LEU A 178 -13.28 -6.97 -11.26
N GLU A 179 -14.01 -7.30 -10.20
CA GLU A 179 -13.95 -8.64 -9.61
C GLU A 179 -14.62 -9.66 -10.54
N PRO A 180 -13.99 -10.82 -10.81
CA PRO A 180 -14.59 -11.89 -11.58
C PRO A 180 -15.75 -12.52 -10.79
N ARG A 181 -16.95 -12.39 -11.33
CA ARG A 181 -18.19 -12.94 -10.75
C ARG A 181 -18.16 -14.47 -10.83
N THR A 182 -18.07 -15.12 -9.67
CA THR A 182 -18.09 -16.58 -9.54
C THR A 182 -19.43 -17.15 -10.04
N ALA A 183 -19.38 -18.03 -11.03
CA ALA A 183 -20.53 -18.79 -11.50
C ALA A 183 -20.96 -19.87 -10.49
N ALA A 184 -22.27 -20.16 -10.45
CA ALA A 184 -22.92 -21.12 -9.57
C ALA A 184 -22.37 -22.57 -9.72
N PRO A 185 -22.50 -23.42 -8.68
CA PRO A 185 -21.86 -24.74 -8.65
C PRO A 185 -22.62 -25.79 -9.48
N PRO A 186 -21.93 -26.72 -10.17
CA PRO A 186 -22.58 -27.90 -10.71
C PRO A 186 -22.64 -29.05 -9.69
N VAL A 187 -23.66 -29.86 -9.91
CA VAL A 187 -24.15 -30.98 -9.11
C VAL A 187 -23.18 -32.16 -9.08
N ALA A 188 -23.16 -32.84 -7.94
CA ALA A 188 -22.39 -34.03 -7.64
C ALA A 188 -22.65 -35.22 -8.58
N ARG A 189 -21.58 -35.94 -8.94
CA ARG A 189 -21.62 -37.38 -9.24
C ARG A 189 -20.41 -38.08 -8.63
N THR A 190 -20.72 -39.06 -7.78
CA THR A 190 -19.87 -40.18 -7.39
C THR A 190 -19.67 -41.13 -8.55
N ASP A 191 -18.46 -41.68 -8.70
CA ASP A 191 -18.26 -43.11 -8.90
C ASP A 191 -16.83 -43.52 -8.55
N ALA A 192 -16.72 -44.70 -7.94
CA ALA A 192 -15.52 -45.33 -7.44
C ALA A 192 -14.98 -46.37 -8.43
N GLY A 193 -13.65 -46.58 -8.46
CA GLY A 193 -13.05 -47.81 -9.00
C GLY A 193 -11.57 -47.67 -9.42
N PRO A 194 -10.74 -48.73 -9.31
CA PRO A 194 -9.38 -48.63 -8.75
C PRO A 194 -8.21 -49.16 -9.63
N LEU A 195 -6.98 -49.10 -9.05
CA LEU A 195 -5.71 -49.82 -9.36
C LEU A 195 -4.88 -49.28 -10.57
N ALA A 196 -3.53 -49.22 -10.59
CA ALA A 196 -2.43 -49.77 -9.77
C ALA A 196 -1.05 -49.08 -10.05
N ALA A 197 -0.11 -49.26 -9.10
CA ALA A 197 1.36 -49.49 -9.19
C ALA A 197 2.32 -48.45 -9.86
N GLN A 198 3.20 -47.78 -9.08
CA GLN A 198 4.68 -47.98 -8.91
C GLN A 198 5.52 -47.00 -9.78
N GLU A 199 6.61 -46.31 -9.38
CA GLU A 199 7.83 -46.64 -8.60
C GLU A 199 8.55 -45.34 -8.07
N PRO A 200 9.69 -45.42 -7.32
CA PRO A 200 10.12 -44.42 -6.33
C PRO A 200 11.18 -43.41 -6.80
N GLY A 201 11.14 -42.19 -6.22
CA GLY A 201 12.21 -41.19 -6.37
C GLY A 201 12.32 -40.27 -5.16
N ALA A 202 13.51 -40.31 -4.52
CA ALA A 202 14.15 -39.37 -3.58
C ALA A 202 13.31 -38.65 -2.47
N PRO A 203 13.78 -38.64 -1.20
CA PRO A 203 13.05 -37.99 -0.11
C PRO A 203 13.07 -36.46 -0.26
N ALA A 204 11.94 -35.89 -0.66
CA ALA A 204 11.67 -34.47 -0.48
C ALA A 204 11.69 -34.13 1.02
N PRO A 205 12.17 -32.93 1.43
CA PRO A 205 12.10 -32.50 2.81
C PRO A 205 10.63 -32.52 3.25
N LYS A 206 10.36 -33.18 4.39
CA LYS A 206 9.03 -33.23 5.02
C LYS A 206 8.52 -31.80 5.17
N GLN A 207 7.64 -31.38 4.26
CA GLN A 207 6.75 -30.26 4.52
C GLN A 207 5.94 -30.66 5.75
N ALA A 208 6.24 -30.03 6.89
CA ALA A 208 5.43 -30.14 8.07
C ALA A 208 4.01 -29.75 7.65
N GLY A 209 3.12 -30.74 7.59
CA GLY A 209 1.75 -30.54 7.18
C GLY A 209 1.15 -29.43 8.03
N ALA A 210 0.62 -28.41 7.36
CA ALA A 210 -0.18 -27.38 8.00
C ALA A 210 -1.34 -28.06 8.72
N ALA A 211 -1.16 -28.31 10.02
CA ALA A 211 -2.20 -28.81 10.88
C ALA A 211 -3.34 -27.79 10.83
N ARG A 212 -4.43 -28.14 10.14
CA ARG A 212 -5.67 -27.36 10.16
C ARG A 212 -6.09 -27.27 11.63
N MET A 213 -5.87 -26.10 12.24
CA MET A 213 -6.34 -25.79 13.59
C MET A 213 -7.87 -25.78 13.61
N ARG A 214 -8.50 -26.95 13.81
CA ARG A 214 -9.93 -27.06 14.10
C ARG A 214 -10.14 -26.71 15.58
N GLY A 215 -10.75 -25.55 15.83
CA GLY A 215 -10.99 -25.00 17.16
C GLY A 215 -10.01 -23.90 17.59
N ALA A 216 -9.30 -23.27 16.63
CA ALA A 216 -8.23 -22.31 16.90
C ALA A 216 -8.71 -21.17 17.81
N ALA A 217 -8.13 -21.09 19.01
CA ALA A 217 -8.14 -19.88 19.81
C ALA A 217 -7.74 -18.69 18.91
N SER A 218 -8.34 -17.52 19.13
CA SER A 218 -7.96 -16.33 18.35
C SER A 218 -6.45 -16.11 18.49
N TYR A 219 -5.78 -15.59 17.45
CA TYR A 219 -4.35 -15.24 17.57
C TYR A 219 -4.10 -14.31 18.76
N LYS A 220 -5.07 -13.46 19.08
CA LYS A 220 -5.07 -12.60 20.26
C LYS A 220 -5.05 -13.41 21.56
N ASP A 221 -5.83 -14.48 21.66
CA ASP A 221 -5.85 -15.35 22.85
C ASP A 221 -4.51 -16.06 23.01
N ILE A 222 -3.94 -16.54 21.90
CA ILE A 222 -2.60 -17.15 21.88
C ILE A 222 -1.57 -16.13 22.39
N LEU A 223 -1.54 -14.93 21.81
CA LEU A 223 -0.58 -13.88 22.17
C LEU A 223 -0.76 -13.40 23.62
N THR A 224 -2.00 -13.31 24.10
CA THR A 224 -2.29 -12.88 25.49
C THR A 224 -1.91 -13.96 26.51
N SER A 225 -2.01 -15.24 26.14
CA SER A 225 -1.68 -16.37 27.02
C SER A 225 -0.17 -16.60 27.20
N ARG A 226 0.67 -15.96 26.39
CA ARG A 226 2.13 -16.16 26.41
C ARG A 226 2.83 -15.00 27.07
N GLN A 227 3.75 -15.31 27.97
CA GLN A 227 4.61 -14.33 28.64
C GLN A 227 5.94 -14.23 27.92
N VAL A 228 6.45 -13.00 27.83
CA VAL A 228 7.80 -12.67 27.38
C VAL A 228 8.55 -12.17 28.60
N GLU A 229 9.49 -12.98 29.09
CA GLU A 229 10.31 -12.63 30.25
C GLU A 229 11.39 -11.63 29.87
N CYS A 230 11.61 -10.64 30.73
CA CYS A 230 12.66 -9.63 30.58
C CYS A 230 12.63 -8.94 29.20
N ALA A 231 11.43 -8.58 28.74
CA ALA A 231 11.25 -7.97 27.43
C ALA A 231 12.08 -6.69 27.32
N CYS A 232 13.05 -6.68 26.40
CA CYS A 232 13.93 -5.54 26.17
C CYS A 232 13.69 -4.98 24.78
N LEU A 233 13.37 -3.68 24.71
CA LEU A 233 13.34 -2.92 23.47
C LEU A 233 14.58 -2.04 23.43
N MET A 234 15.39 -2.15 22.38
CA MET A 234 16.57 -1.33 22.19
C MET A 234 16.37 -0.39 20.99
N ASP A 235 16.90 0.82 21.08
CA ASP A 235 16.92 1.78 19.99
C ASP A 235 17.57 1.13 18.76
N GLY A 236 16.85 1.11 17.64
CA GLY A 236 17.30 0.48 16.40
C GLY A 236 17.39 -1.04 16.40
N SER A 237 17.06 -1.77 17.47
CA SER A 237 17.07 -3.25 17.47
C SER A 237 15.66 -3.84 17.47
N PHE A 238 14.92 -3.53 16.40
CA PHE A 238 13.59 -4.10 16.15
C PHE A 238 13.59 -5.64 16.15
N PHE A 239 14.65 -6.26 15.61
CA PHE A 239 14.83 -7.71 15.59
C PHE A 239 14.86 -8.35 16.97
N GLY A 240 15.49 -7.69 17.96
CA GLY A 240 15.55 -8.22 19.31
C GLY A 240 14.16 -8.44 19.90
N ALA A 241 13.24 -7.52 19.65
CA ALA A 241 11.86 -7.61 20.12
C ALA A 241 11.08 -8.72 19.40
N VAL A 242 11.19 -8.79 18.08
CA VAL A 242 10.53 -9.83 17.26
C VAL A 242 11.05 -11.23 17.60
N MET A 243 12.35 -11.37 17.86
CA MET A 243 12.96 -12.63 18.28
C MET A 243 12.44 -13.07 19.66
N GLN A 244 12.31 -12.14 20.62
CA GLN A 244 11.71 -12.43 21.93
C GLN A 244 10.25 -12.86 21.81
N LEU A 245 9.46 -12.21 20.95
CA LEU A 245 8.09 -12.62 20.62
C LEU A 245 8.06 -14.04 20.06
N ASN A 246 8.87 -14.33 19.05
CA ASN A 246 8.95 -15.65 18.42
C ASN A 246 9.39 -16.74 19.39
N GLN A 247 10.31 -16.43 20.30
CA GLN A 247 10.74 -17.37 21.32
C GLN A 247 9.59 -17.73 22.29
N ALA A 248 8.80 -16.73 22.71
CA ALA A 248 7.63 -16.97 23.56
C ALA A 248 6.51 -17.73 22.84
N LEU A 249 6.41 -17.58 21.51
CA LEU A 249 5.37 -18.19 20.68
C LEU A 249 5.74 -19.54 20.09
N LYS A 250 7.00 -19.97 20.20
CA LYS A 250 7.52 -21.22 19.61
C LYS A 250 6.63 -22.45 19.81
N SER A 251 6.06 -22.62 21.01
CA SER A 251 5.20 -23.78 21.33
C SER A 251 3.74 -23.65 20.87
N SER A 252 3.35 -22.51 20.33
CA SER A 252 1.97 -22.23 19.90
C SER A 252 1.70 -22.52 18.41
N GLY A 253 2.76 -22.76 17.62
CA GLY A 253 2.65 -22.86 16.16
C GLY A 253 2.35 -21.52 15.47
N LEU A 254 2.42 -20.39 16.21
CA LEU A 254 2.38 -19.03 15.68
C LEU A 254 3.80 -18.47 15.63
N ALA A 255 4.17 -17.85 14.51
CA ALA A 255 5.38 -17.06 14.41
C ALA A 255 5.07 -15.64 13.93
N VAL A 256 5.78 -14.66 14.48
CA VAL A 256 5.80 -13.26 14.07
C VAL A 256 6.82 -13.09 12.94
N TYR A 257 6.33 -12.62 11.81
CA TYR A 257 7.09 -12.26 10.64
C TYR A 257 7.09 -10.75 10.48
N ILE A 258 8.13 -10.27 9.83
CA ILE A 258 8.28 -8.92 9.32
C ILE A 258 8.17 -9.02 7.80
N ASP A 259 7.15 -8.37 7.24
CA ASP A 259 6.97 -8.14 5.82
C ASP A 259 7.26 -6.66 5.55
N THR A 260 8.38 -6.38 4.90
CA THR A 260 8.87 -5.02 4.72
C THR A 260 9.59 -4.90 3.39
N SER A 261 9.46 -3.75 2.75
CA SER A 261 10.24 -3.40 1.56
C SER A 261 11.60 -2.79 1.91
N ARG A 262 11.95 -2.64 3.19
CA ARG A 262 13.19 -1.98 3.62
C ARG A 262 14.38 -2.89 3.39
N PRO A 263 15.44 -2.41 2.71
CA PRO A 263 16.61 -3.24 2.43
C PRO A 263 17.43 -3.61 3.68
N CYS A 264 17.24 -2.88 4.79
CA CYS A 264 17.92 -3.14 6.07
C CYS A 264 17.31 -4.30 6.87
N VAL A 265 16.20 -4.87 6.39
CA VAL A 265 15.53 -6.03 6.98
C VAL A 265 15.27 -7.05 5.89
N GLN A 266 16.00 -8.17 5.92
CA GLN A 266 15.86 -9.22 4.92
C GLN A 266 15.61 -10.56 5.61
N LEU A 267 14.64 -11.32 5.11
CA LEU A 267 14.41 -12.68 5.59
C LEU A 267 15.56 -13.57 5.09
N LYS A 268 16.45 -13.95 5.99
CA LYS A 268 17.57 -14.84 5.69
C LYS A 268 17.10 -16.29 5.51
N GLY A 269 16.10 -16.68 6.28
CA GLY A 269 15.51 -18.01 6.19
C GLY A 269 14.48 -18.27 7.27
N VAL A 270 14.02 -19.51 7.35
CA VAL A 270 13.11 -19.98 8.40
C VAL A 270 13.76 -21.21 9.02
N ASN A 271 13.90 -21.23 10.34
CA ASN A 271 14.53 -22.35 11.03
C ASN A 271 13.60 -23.58 11.10
N ALA A 272 14.11 -24.69 11.65
CA ALA A 272 13.35 -25.95 11.75
C ALA A 272 12.06 -25.85 12.58
N ASP A 273 11.95 -24.83 13.44
CA ASP A 273 10.76 -24.56 14.26
C ASP A 273 9.74 -23.64 13.55
N GLY A 274 9.99 -23.26 12.30
CA GLY A 274 9.13 -22.33 11.57
C GLY A 274 9.33 -20.86 11.94
N ILE A 275 10.35 -20.54 12.74
CA ILE A 275 10.63 -19.16 13.17
C ILE A 275 11.49 -18.47 12.11
N PRO A 276 11.12 -17.27 11.64
CA PRO A 276 11.92 -16.51 10.68
C PRO A 276 13.23 -16.02 11.31
N ASP A 277 14.33 -16.18 10.57
CA ASP A 277 15.65 -15.59 10.85
C ASP A 277 15.85 -14.41 9.88
N TYR A 278 16.25 -13.27 10.42
CA TYR A 278 16.42 -12.03 9.66
C TYR A 278 17.89 -11.62 9.63
N GLU A 279 18.31 -11.05 8.51
CA GLU A 279 19.61 -10.41 8.35
C GLU A 279 19.47 -8.92 7.97
N GLY A 280 20.59 -8.22 8.02
CA GLY A 280 20.65 -6.77 7.88
C GLY A 280 20.90 -6.07 9.21
N THR A 281 20.92 -4.74 9.19
CA THR A 281 21.17 -3.94 10.39
C THR A 281 20.00 -3.97 11.36
N GLY A 282 18.80 -4.34 10.91
CA GLY A 282 17.57 -4.25 11.70
C GLY A 282 17.22 -2.83 12.09
N ALA A 283 17.89 -1.84 11.49
CA ALA A 283 17.74 -0.43 11.82
C ALA A 283 16.36 0.05 11.37
N TRP A 284 15.43 0.06 12.32
CA TRP A 284 14.12 0.64 12.16
C TRP A 284 14.03 1.89 13.05
N PRO A 285 13.82 3.08 12.47
CA PRO A 285 13.74 4.30 13.25
C PRO A 285 12.50 4.22 14.15
N MET A 286 12.72 4.36 15.45
CA MET A 286 11.60 4.54 16.36
C MET A 286 10.99 5.93 16.14
N ARG A 287 9.67 5.97 15.99
CA ARG A 287 8.89 7.21 15.90
C ARG A 287 8.71 7.88 17.26
N TYR A 288 8.73 7.09 18.34
CA TYR A 288 8.54 7.57 19.71
C TYR A 288 9.58 6.97 20.65
N THR A 289 9.96 7.72 21.69
CA THR A 289 10.85 7.23 22.75
C THR A 289 10.02 6.85 23.97
N LEU A 290 10.13 5.62 24.47
CA LEU A 290 9.41 5.19 25.66
C LEU A 290 9.89 5.92 26.93
N GLU A 291 8.98 6.14 27.86
CA GLU A 291 9.34 6.56 29.21
C GLU A 291 10.14 5.46 29.92
N GLY A 292 11.24 5.83 30.57
CA GLY A 292 12.14 4.88 31.22
C GLY A 292 13.19 4.26 30.29
N MET A 293 13.32 4.76 29.05
CA MET A 293 14.42 4.37 28.17
C MET A 293 15.76 4.93 28.68
N ILE A 294 16.68 4.05 29.07
CA ILE A 294 18.01 4.38 29.60
C ILE A 294 19.05 3.82 28.62
N ASP A 295 19.97 4.67 28.16
CA ASP A 295 21.05 4.31 27.23
C ASP A 295 20.52 3.59 25.96
N GLY A 296 19.38 4.05 25.43
CA GLY A 296 18.75 3.46 24.25
C GLY A 296 18.13 2.09 24.51
N ARG A 297 17.82 1.73 25.76
CA ARG A 297 17.17 0.46 26.11
C ARG A 297 16.03 0.67 27.09
N ILE A 298 14.99 -0.14 26.97
CA ILE A 298 13.94 -0.21 27.97
C ILE A 298 13.61 -1.66 28.29
N THR A 299 13.68 -1.97 29.58
CA THR A 299 13.30 -3.27 30.13
C THR A 299 11.86 -3.17 30.63
N LEU A 300 10.95 -3.90 29.99
CA LEU A 300 9.53 -3.89 30.32
C LEU A 300 9.18 -4.89 31.44
N GLY A 301 10.16 -5.64 31.95
CA GLY A 301 9.92 -6.76 32.86
C GLY A 301 9.25 -7.93 32.13
N THR A 302 8.37 -8.64 32.82
CA THR A 302 7.54 -9.69 32.20
C THR A 302 6.26 -9.06 31.67
N VAL A 303 6.01 -9.21 30.37
CA VAL A 303 4.80 -8.75 29.69
C VAL A 303 4.23 -9.88 28.87
N ASN A 304 2.92 -9.86 28.57
CA ASN A 304 2.40 -10.83 27.61
C ASN A 304 2.86 -10.48 26.17
N ALA A 305 2.86 -11.47 25.28
CA ALA A 305 3.33 -11.31 23.91
C ALA A 305 2.46 -10.33 23.11
N TRP A 306 1.16 -10.24 23.42
CA TRP A 306 0.26 -9.27 22.81
C TRP A 306 0.66 -7.82 23.10
N ASP A 307 0.96 -7.51 24.36
CA ASP A 307 1.37 -6.18 24.80
C ASP A 307 2.73 -5.79 24.22
N LEU A 308 3.68 -6.73 24.16
CA LEU A 308 4.98 -6.49 23.53
C LEU A 308 4.81 -6.21 22.02
N LEU A 309 4.02 -7.02 21.32
CA LEU A 309 3.71 -6.84 19.90
C LEU A 309 3.11 -5.45 19.64
N HIS A 310 2.13 -5.03 20.45
CA HIS A 310 1.51 -3.71 20.31
C HIS A 310 2.48 -2.55 20.55
N ARG A 311 3.36 -2.67 21.56
CA ARG A 311 4.41 -1.66 21.81
C ARG A 311 5.37 -1.57 20.64
N VAL A 312 5.78 -2.71 20.09
CA VAL A 312 6.59 -2.76 18.87
C VAL A 312 5.87 -2.05 17.72
N CYS A 313 4.59 -2.35 17.50
CA CYS A 313 3.81 -1.71 16.44
C CYS A 313 3.65 -0.20 16.61
N MET A 314 3.50 0.31 17.84
CA MET A 314 3.47 1.76 18.09
C MET A 314 4.82 2.41 17.83
N LEU A 315 5.89 1.85 18.42
CA LEU A 315 7.19 2.52 18.46
C LEU A 315 7.83 2.60 17.10
N TYR A 316 7.64 1.57 16.28
CA TYR A 316 8.20 1.49 14.94
C TYR A 316 7.18 1.88 13.85
N ASP A 317 6.00 2.34 14.25
CA ASP A 317 4.89 2.72 13.37
C ASP A 317 4.55 1.63 12.33
N LEU A 318 4.30 0.44 12.84
CA LEU A 318 3.96 -0.75 12.06
C LEU A 318 2.49 -1.06 12.21
N GLY A 319 1.89 -1.59 11.16
CA GLY A 319 0.65 -2.34 11.28
C GLY A 319 0.90 -3.83 11.27
N TYR A 320 -0.20 -4.58 11.38
CA TYR A 320 -0.14 -6.02 11.37
C TYR A 320 -1.38 -6.67 10.78
N TRP A 321 -1.22 -7.92 10.35
CA TRP A 321 -2.31 -8.84 10.07
C TRP A 321 -1.91 -10.28 10.45
N ALA A 322 -2.88 -11.18 10.48
CA ALA A 322 -2.63 -12.58 10.76
C ALA A 322 -3.04 -13.47 9.58
N GLU A 323 -2.23 -14.49 9.34
CA GLU A 323 -2.46 -15.59 8.41
C GLU A 323 -2.34 -16.91 9.18
N ALA A 324 -2.71 -18.04 8.57
CA ALA A 324 -2.60 -19.36 9.19
C ALA A 324 -1.18 -19.62 9.74
N GLY A 325 -1.03 -19.60 11.07
CA GLY A 325 0.25 -19.82 11.76
C GLY A 325 1.24 -18.65 11.68
N LYS A 326 0.85 -17.51 11.12
CA LYS A 326 1.73 -16.35 10.96
C LYS A 326 1.07 -15.07 11.45
N TYR A 327 1.87 -14.24 12.11
CA TYR A 327 1.51 -12.88 12.47
C TYR A 327 2.47 -11.94 11.77
N GLN A 328 1.98 -11.12 10.86
CA GLN A 328 2.81 -10.33 9.96
C GLN A 328 2.85 -8.88 10.45
N LEU A 329 4.05 -8.32 10.64
CA LEU A 329 4.32 -6.92 10.92
C LEU A 329 4.77 -6.24 9.62
N ALA A 330 4.18 -5.11 9.25
CA ALA A 330 4.60 -4.35 8.07
C ALA A 330 4.42 -2.85 8.24
N GLU A 331 4.96 -2.08 7.29
CA GLU A 331 4.66 -0.66 7.18
C GLU A 331 3.15 -0.39 7.05
N GLN A 332 2.69 0.75 7.58
CA GLN A 332 1.29 1.18 7.44
C GLN A 332 0.82 1.29 6.00
N ALA A 333 1.73 1.52 5.06
CA ALA A 333 1.43 1.61 3.63
C ALA A 333 1.15 0.23 2.98
N ASN A 334 1.41 -0.88 3.67
CA ASN A 334 1.15 -2.21 3.14
C ASN A 334 -0.38 -2.42 3.00
N PRO A 335 -0.89 -2.77 1.80
CA PRO A 335 -2.34 -2.90 1.57
C PRO A 335 -2.98 -4.01 2.41
N ASN A 336 -2.23 -5.03 2.82
CA ASN A 336 -2.73 -6.08 3.71
C ASN A 336 -2.99 -5.55 5.13
N VAL A 337 -2.12 -4.66 5.61
CA VAL A 337 -2.33 -3.95 6.89
C VAL A 337 -3.57 -3.06 6.78
N VAL A 338 -3.65 -2.22 5.75
CA VAL A 338 -4.75 -1.26 5.57
C VAL A 338 -6.09 -1.96 5.43
N SER A 339 -6.16 -3.04 4.65
CA SER A 339 -7.40 -3.79 4.49
C SER A 339 -7.88 -4.46 5.78
N ARG A 340 -6.95 -4.87 6.66
CA ARG A 340 -7.27 -5.58 7.91
C ARG A 340 -7.51 -4.66 9.09
N GLN A 341 -6.68 -3.63 9.27
CA GLN A 341 -6.78 -2.66 10.38
C GLN A 341 -7.66 -1.46 10.04
N GLY A 342 -7.93 -1.22 8.75
CA GLY A 342 -8.60 -0.02 8.26
C GLY A 342 -7.64 1.03 7.69
N PHE A 343 -8.21 2.12 7.21
CA PHE A 343 -7.47 3.25 6.66
C PHE A 343 -6.60 3.90 7.75
N PRO A 344 -5.26 3.91 7.64
CA PRO A 344 -4.39 4.46 8.66
C PRO A 344 -4.43 5.98 8.63
N ILE A 345 -4.62 6.60 9.80
CA ILE A 345 -4.64 8.05 9.96
C ILE A 345 -3.75 8.45 11.12
N ASP A 346 -2.87 9.40 10.86
CA ASP A 346 -2.15 10.15 11.88
C ASP A 346 -2.97 11.37 12.32
N ALA A 347 -3.18 11.51 13.63
CA ALA A 347 -4.08 12.53 14.17
C ALA A 347 -3.60 13.96 13.91
N GLU A 348 -2.29 14.21 13.94
CA GLU A 348 -1.73 15.53 13.67
C GLU A 348 -1.91 15.91 12.20
N THR A 349 -1.71 14.94 11.32
CA THR A 349 -1.92 15.08 9.87
C THR A 349 -3.40 15.34 9.56
N ALA A 350 -4.31 14.55 10.13
CA ALA A 350 -5.76 14.78 9.97
C ALA A 350 -6.20 16.15 10.53
N VAL A 351 -5.64 16.60 11.66
CA VAL A 351 -5.85 17.96 12.17
C VAL A 351 -5.41 19.03 11.18
N ALA A 352 -4.25 18.84 10.55
CA ALA A 352 -3.74 19.78 9.54
C ALA A 352 -4.66 19.82 8.31
N ASP A 353 -5.17 18.67 7.86
CA ASP A 353 -6.14 18.55 6.77
C ASP A 353 -7.46 19.26 7.10
N ILE A 354 -7.99 19.08 8.31
CA ILE A 354 -9.17 19.81 8.79
C ILE A 354 -8.94 21.33 8.71
N LYS A 355 -7.83 21.80 9.30
CA LYS A 355 -7.52 23.25 9.36
C LYS A 355 -7.27 23.88 8.00
N SER A 356 -6.74 23.11 7.05
CA SER A 356 -6.49 23.56 5.67
C SER A 356 -7.73 23.45 4.78
N GLY A 357 -8.85 22.91 5.29
CA GLY A 357 -10.08 22.72 4.52
C GLY A 357 -10.01 21.53 3.55
N HIS A 358 -8.98 20.68 3.63
CA HIS A 358 -8.83 19.45 2.84
C HIS A 358 -9.72 18.32 3.39
N THR A 359 -10.99 18.61 3.63
CA THR A 359 -11.94 17.66 4.24
C THR A 359 -12.25 16.46 3.34
N GLU A 360 -11.95 16.52 2.05
CA GLU A 360 -12.15 15.43 1.08
C GLU A 360 -11.36 14.16 1.44
N THR A 361 -10.14 14.28 1.99
CA THR A 361 -9.32 13.14 2.42
C THR A 361 -9.95 12.45 3.63
N LEU A 362 -10.53 13.22 4.55
CA LEU A 362 -11.20 12.71 5.75
C LEU A 362 -12.60 12.17 5.46
N GLN A 363 -13.28 12.72 4.45
CA GLN A 363 -14.55 12.17 3.98
C GLN A 363 -14.39 10.72 3.49
N ALA A 364 -13.22 10.35 2.98
CA ALA A 364 -12.91 8.98 2.58
C ALA A 364 -12.87 7.99 3.75
N CYS A 365 -12.83 8.48 4.99
CA CYS A 365 -12.78 7.69 6.22
C CYS A 365 -14.19 7.36 6.74
N VAL A 366 -15.19 8.16 6.38
CA VAL A 366 -16.59 7.97 6.79
C VAL A 366 -17.12 6.65 6.19
N GLY A 367 -17.71 5.82 7.05
CA GLY A 367 -18.21 4.49 6.71
C GLY A 367 -17.13 3.42 6.53
N LYS A 368 -15.86 3.72 6.85
CA LYS A 368 -14.76 2.76 6.78
C LYS A 368 -14.15 2.49 8.15
N ASN A 369 -13.52 1.34 8.28
CA ASN A 369 -12.64 1.07 9.41
C ASN A 369 -11.40 1.97 9.28
N VAL A 370 -11.00 2.62 10.37
CA VAL A 370 -9.94 3.62 10.44
C VAL A 370 -9.02 3.25 11.60
N CYS A 371 -7.72 3.13 11.32
CA CYS A 371 -6.70 2.93 12.34
C CYS A 371 -6.07 4.30 12.66
N VAL A 372 -6.49 4.92 13.76
CA VAL A 372 -6.01 6.25 14.15
C VAL A 372 -4.87 6.13 15.15
N THR A 373 -3.83 6.95 14.97
CA THR A 373 -2.71 7.11 15.92
C THR A 373 -2.53 8.57 16.27
N GLY A 374 -2.35 8.92 17.55
CA GLY A 374 -2.16 10.32 17.94
C GLY A 374 -2.00 10.55 19.43
N ALA A 375 -1.50 11.72 19.81
CA ALA A 375 -1.40 12.13 21.20
C ALA A 375 -2.79 12.39 21.81
N VAL A 376 -3.03 11.83 22.99
CA VAL A 376 -4.25 12.03 23.77
C VAL A 376 -4.29 13.45 24.32
N SER A 377 -5.37 14.15 23.99
CA SER A 377 -5.64 15.51 24.46
C SER A 377 -6.70 15.57 25.56
N ALA A 378 -7.68 14.64 25.56
CA ALA A 378 -8.64 14.47 26.64
C ALA A 378 -9.22 13.05 26.65
N VAL A 379 -9.76 12.64 27.80
CA VAL A 379 -10.52 11.39 27.96
C VAL A 379 -11.83 11.72 28.67
N GLU A 380 -12.96 11.49 28.01
CA GLU A 380 -14.30 11.72 28.57
C GLU A 380 -14.95 10.39 28.98
N TRP A 381 -15.77 10.47 30.03
CA TRP A 381 -16.28 9.29 30.75
C TRP A 381 -17.79 9.11 30.59
N SER A 382 -18.54 10.20 30.39
CA SER A 382 -19.99 10.19 30.22
C SER A 382 -20.42 9.54 28.90
N GLY A 383 -19.58 9.64 27.88
CA GLY A 383 -19.49 8.67 26.78
C GLY A 383 -18.00 8.33 26.68
N PRO A 384 -17.60 7.05 26.73
CA PRO A 384 -16.19 6.68 26.84
C PRO A 384 -15.47 7.07 25.55
N THR A 385 -14.96 8.30 25.50
CA THR A 385 -14.34 8.87 24.31
C THR A 385 -12.92 9.32 24.61
N VAL A 386 -12.06 9.14 23.62
CA VAL A 386 -10.69 9.64 23.64
C VAL A 386 -10.57 10.71 22.57
N SER A 387 -10.13 11.89 22.99
CA SER A 387 -9.90 13.02 22.11
C SER A 387 -8.43 13.12 21.75
N LEU A 388 -8.11 13.21 20.46
CA LEU A 388 -6.77 13.39 19.92
C LEU A 388 -6.67 14.75 19.21
N GLY A 389 -5.44 15.23 18.98
CA GLY A 389 -5.21 16.38 18.10
C GLY A 389 -5.86 17.68 18.60
N GLY A 390 -5.92 17.88 19.92
CA GLY A 390 -6.57 19.04 20.52
C GLY A 390 -8.10 18.98 20.49
N GLY A 391 -8.69 17.78 20.43
CA GLY A 391 -10.13 17.57 20.44
C GLY A 391 -10.77 17.43 19.06
N GLN A 392 -10.03 17.68 17.98
CA GLN A 392 -10.55 17.62 16.61
C GLN A 392 -10.73 16.19 16.09
N ILE A 393 -10.19 15.18 16.78
CA ILE A 393 -10.49 13.79 16.50
C ILE A 393 -11.04 13.16 17.76
N GLU A 394 -12.24 12.62 17.66
CA GLU A 394 -12.95 11.97 18.76
C GLU A 394 -13.06 10.48 18.45
N VAL A 395 -12.60 9.64 19.37
CA VAL A 395 -12.68 8.18 19.26
C VAL A 395 -13.62 7.67 20.34
N ALA A 396 -14.86 7.36 19.98
CA ALA A 396 -15.83 6.72 20.85
C ALA A 396 -15.52 5.22 20.98
N MET A 397 -15.26 4.82 22.22
CA MET A 397 -14.98 3.45 22.60
C MET A 397 -16.28 2.65 22.68
N ASN A 398 -16.23 1.40 22.27
CA ASN A 398 -17.36 0.51 22.44
C ASN A 398 -17.50 0.02 23.90
N THR A 399 -18.56 -0.74 24.19
CA THR A 399 -18.77 -1.32 25.53
C THR A 399 -17.74 -2.39 25.92
N TYR A 400 -17.06 -3.01 24.95
CA TYR A 400 -16.00 -3.98 25.22
C TYR A 400 -14.67 -3.33 25.65
N ALA A 401 -14.50 -2.06 25.33
CA ALA A 401 -13.36 -1.25 25.73
C ALA A 401 -13.44 -0.78 27.19
N THR A 402 -14.62 -0.83 27.82
CA THR A 402 -14.88 -0.33 29.17
C THR A 402 -13.90 -0.83 30.25
N PRO A 403 -13.48 -2.12 30.27
CA PRO A 403 -12.53 -2.61 31.28
C PRO A 403 -11.16 -1.93 31.26
N TRP A 404 -10.76 -1.38 30.11
CA TRP A 404 -9.45 -0.77 29.90
C TRP A 404 -9.44 0.72 30.26
N LEU A 405 -10.61 1.36 30.31
CA LEU A 405 -10.71 2.78 30.55
C LEU A 405 -10.11 3.20 31.89
N PRO A 406 -10.32 2.53 33.04
CA PRO A 406 -9.68 2.93 34.30
C PRO A 406 -8.15 3.03 34.21
N GLY A 407 -7.51 2.13 33.45
CA GLY A 407 -6.06 2.17 33.20
C GLY A 407 -5.65 3.38 32.36
N LEU A 408 -6.41 3.67 31.30
CA LEU A 408 -6.21 4.86 30.47
C LEU A 408 -6.39 6.15 31.28
N LYS A 409 -7.40 6.19 32.17
CA LYS A 409 -7.63 7.31 33.09
C LYS A 409 -6.41 7.58 33.95
N ALA A 410 -5.94 6.54 34.63
CA ALA A 410 -4.82 6.65 35.54
C ALA A 410 -3.56 7.10 34.80
N ALA A 411 -3.33 6.62 33.57
CA ALA A 411 -2.24 7.07 32.71
C ALA A 411 -2.38 8.55 32.32
N PHE A 412 -3.57 8.97 31.89
CA PHE A 412 -3.82 10.36 31.50
C PHE A 412 -3.74 11.33 32.68
N GLU A 413 -4.23 10.95 33.86
CA GLU A 413 -4.11 11.74 35.09
C GLU A 413 -2.65 11.87 35.53
N ARG A 414 -1.86 10.79 35.51
CA ARG A 414 -0.42 10.85 35.77
C ARG A 414 0.27 11.81 34.80
N TYR A 415 -0.04 11.69 33.51
CA TYR A 415 0.47 12.58 32.47
C TYR A 415 0.12 14.06 32.74
N THR A 416 -1.15 14.34 33.03
CA THR A 416 -1.65 15.70 33.27
C THR A 416 -1.03 16.30 34.53
N ASN A 417 -0.92 15.51 35.61
CA ASN A 417 -0.27 15.92 36.85
C ASN A 417 1.22 16.19 36.65
N ALA A 418 1.92 15.34 35.89
CA ALA A 418 3.32 15.58 35.54
C ALA A 418 3.51 16.87 34.73
N MET A 419 2.64 17.14 33.75
CA MET A 419 2.64 18.40 32.99
C MET A 419 2.41 19.62 33.90
N LEU A 420 1.51 19.53 34.88
CA LEU A 420 1.25 20.60 35.85
C LEU A 420 2.43 20.85 36.80
N GLN A 421 3.20 19.82 37.14
CA GLN A 421 4.41 19.92 37.96
C GLN A 421 5.61 20.48 37.20
N VAL A 422 5.65 20.39 35.86
CA VAL A 422 6.67 21.02 35.00
C VAL A 422 6.44 22.53 34.83
N LYS A 423 5.64 23.16 35.70
CA LYS A 423 5.62 24.62 35.83
C LYS A 423 7.04 25.11 36.15
N ALA A 424 7.65 25.68 35.12
CA ALA A 424 9.02 26.16 35.10
C ALA A 424 9.42 26.90 36.38
N THR A 425 10.23 26.27 37.23
CA THR A 425 11.27 27.00 37.96
C THR A 425 12.38 27.30 36.93
N PRO A 426 12.57 28.57 36.53
CA PRO A 426 13.67 28.92 35.64
C PRO A 426 14.99 28.58 36.36
N GLY A 427 15.71 27.57 35.86
CA GLY A 427 17.07 27.26 36.31
C GLY A 427 17.26 25.96 37.09
N GLU A 428 16.21 25.20 37.43
CA GLU A 428 16.39 23.91 38.10
C GLU A 428 16.45 22.73 37.13
N TYR A 429 17.45 21.88 37.34
CA TYR A 429 17.60 20.60 36.66
C TYR A 429 16.52 19.65 37.15
N VAL A 430 15.69 19.11 36.26
CA VAL A 430 14.79 18.02 36.64
C VAL A 430 15.55 16.70 36.49
N LEU A 431 15.94 16.12 37.63
CA LEU A 431 16.54 14.78 37.70
C LEU A 431 15.45 13.74 37.44
N TYR A 432 15.43 13.17 36.24
CA TYR A 432 14.73 11.92 35.99
C TYR A 432 15.75 10.77 36.05
N GLY A 433 15.64 9.92 37.08
CA GLY A 433 16.29 8.60 37.09
C GLY A 433 17.83 8.57 37.12
N GLY A 434 18.49 9.53 37.79
CA GLY A 434 19.91 9.38 38.16
C GLY A 434 20.97 9.61 37.07
N LYS A 435 20.62 10.11 35.88
CA LYS A 435 21.58 10.63 34.90
C LYS A 435 21.16 12.01 34.39
N TYR A 436 22.15 12.87 34.12
CA TYR A 436 21.96 14.18 33.50
C TYR A 436 21.48 13.98 32.05
N MET A 437 20.21 14.29 31.76
CA MET A 437 19.81 14.50 30.37
C MET A 437 20.31 15.89 29.91
N PRO A 438 20.99 15.99 28.75
CA PRO A 438 21.44 17.27 28.24
C PRO A 438 20.25 18.18 27.90
N LYS A 439 20.42 19.46 28.22
CA LYS A 439 19.44 20.56 28.20
C LYS A 439 18.81 20.89 26.83
N SER A 440 19.07 20.12 25.78
CA SER A 440 18.80 20.54 24.39
C SER A 440 17.53 19.98 23.76
N VAL A 441 16.61 19.35 24.48
CA VAL A 441 15.44 18.75 23.82
C VAL A 441 14.15 19.16 24.50
N ALA A 442 13.33 19.91 23.76
CA ALA A 442 11.94 20.21 24.03
C ALA A 442 11.03 18.96 23.96
N ALA A 443 11.50 17.82 24.47
CA ALA A 443 10.78 16.56 24.43
C ALA A 443 9.60 16.65 25.40
N ARG A 444 8.39 16.79 24.85
CA ARG A 444 7.16 16.78 25.63
C ARG A 444 6.80 15.34 25.92
N ARG A 445 6.51 15.03 27.19
CA ARG A 445 5.80 13.80 27.53
C ARG A 445 4.47 13.83 26.79
N ILE A 446 4.04 12.69 26.25
CA ILE A 446 2.75 12.52 25.61
C ILE A 446 2.18 11.17 26.03
N LEU A 447 0.85 11.09 26.11
CA LEU A 447 0.16 9.81 26.14
C LEU A 447 -0.24 9.51 24.69
N LEU A 448 0.41 8.54 24.06
CA LEU A 448 0.10 8.16 22.70
C LEU A 448 -1.03 7.14 22.71
N PHE A 449 -2.02 7.34 21.85
CA PHE A 449 -3.13 6.44 21.61
C PHE A 449 -3.02 5.87 20.20
N ARG A 450 -3.41 4.60 20.05
CA ARG A 450 -3.72 4.02 18.76
C ARG A 450 -4.92 3.10 18.88
N GLY A 451 -5.81 3.13 17.91
CA GLY A 451 -6.99 2.28 17.90
C GLY A 451 -7.67 2.22 16.55
N CYS A 452 -8.44 1.15 16.35
CA CYS A 452 -9.24 0.92 15.16
C CYS A 452 -10.72 1.20 15.45
N ALA A 453 -11.33 2.05 14.64
CA ALA A 453 -12.69 2.54 14.83
C ALA A 453 -13.36 2.83 13.49
N MET A 454 -14.69 2.80 13.46
CA MET A 454 -15.47 3.15 12.27
C MET A 454 -15.55 4.67 12.12
N GLY A 455 -15.24 5.22 10.95
CA GLY A 455 -15.50 6.63 10.70
C GLY A 455 -17.00 6.90 10.64
N GLU A 456 -17.53 7.71 11.57
CA GLU A 456 -18.96 7.96 11.69
C GLU A 456 -19.36 9.26 10.99
N SER A 457 -18.69 10.36 11.33
CA SER A 457 -18.99 11.68 10.77
C SER A 457 -17.79 12.60 10.76
N LEU A 458 -17.89 13.64 9.95
CA LEU A 458 -16.99 14.78 9.91
C LEU A 458 -17.86 16.04 10.08
N ASP A 459 -18.00 16.49 11.32
CA ASP A 459 -18.89 17.60 11.68
C ASP A 459 -18.09 18.73 12.34
N ASN A 460 -18.30 19.97 11.92
CA ASN A 460 -17.73 21.17 12.56
C ASN A 460 -16.22 21.05 12.87
N ASP A 461 -15.40 20.74 11.85
CA ASP A 461 -13.95 20.59 12.00
C ASP A 461 -13.52 19.49 12.99
N ARG A 462 -14.38 18.48 13.17
CA ARG A 462 -14.13 17.33 14.04
C ARG A 462 -14.42 16.02 13.32
N LEU A 463 -13.43 15.14 13.27
CA LEU A 463 -13.60 13.76 12.81
C LEU A 463 -14.05 12.90 13.99
N ARG A 464 -15.20 12.23 13.83
CA ARG A 464 -15.73 11.28 14.81
C ARG A 464 -15.54 9.87 14.32
N LEU A 465 -14.86 9.08 15.14
CA LEU A 465 -14.66 7.66 14.97
C LEU A 465 -15.39 6.94 16.10
N GLY A 466 -16.21 5.95 15.79
CA GLY A 466 -16.96 5.21 16.80
C GLY A 466 -16.77 3.71 16.71
N ASN A 467 -17.39 3.00 17.66
CA ASN A 467 -17.27 1.54 17.80
C ASN A 467 -15.82 1.05 17.92
N CYS A 468 -14.93 1.82 18.56
CA CYS A 468 -13.55 1.40 18.78
C CYS A 468 -13.51 0.20 19.74
N ASN A 469 -13.12 -0.97 19.22
CA ASN A 469 -13.09 -2.23 19.94
C ASN A 469 -11.68 -2.71 20.27
N GLU A 470 -10.68 -2.13 19.60
CA GLU A 470 -9.29 -2.48 19.72
C GLU A 470 -8.46 -1.21 19.75
N PHE A 471 -7.89 -0.93 20.92
CA PHE A 471 -7.07 0.24 21.15
C PHE A 471 -6.00 -0.06 22.19
N TRP A 472 -5.02 0.84 22.23
CA TRP A 472 -3.89 0.74 23.13
C TRP A 472 -3.29 2.13 23.33
N PHE A 473 -2.58 2.28 24.45
CA PHE A 473 -1.95 3.52 24.82
C PHE A 473 -0.60 3.29 25.47
N VAL A 474 0.29 4.25 25.30
CA VAL A 474 1.65 4.22 25.84
C VAL A 474 2.06 5.62 26.24
N GLU A 475 2.70 5.74 27.41
CA GLU A 475 3.36 6.96 27.83
C GLU A 475 4.74 7.05 27.14
N CYS A 476 4.97 8.11 26.38
CA CYS A 476 6.20 8.31 25.62
C CYS A 476 6.62 9.78 25.60
N PHE A 477 7.79 10.05 25.01
CA PHE A 477 8.30 11.37 24.74
C PHE A 477 8.31 11.63 23.23
N THR A 478 7.94 12.84 22.82
CA THR A 478 8.07 13.27 21.43
C THR A 478 9.55 13.42 21.07
N LYS A 479 10.00 12.77 20.00
CA LYS A 479 11.30 13.08 19.41
C LYS A 479 11.17 14.40 18.65
N ASP A 480 12.06 15.35 18.91
CA ASP A 480 12.06 16.62 18.17
C ASP A 480 12.35 16.31 16.69
N PRO A 481 11.47 16.63 15.73
CA PRO A 481 11.75 16.39 14.32
C PRO A 481 13.05 17.06 13.85
N ALA A 482 13.49 18.16 14.48
CA ALA A 482 14.74 18.84 14.19
C ALA A 482 16.00 18.12 14.71
N SER A 483 15.85 17.05 15.50
CA SER A 483 16.95 16.32 16.15
C SER A 483 17.39 15.06 15.40
N THR A 484 16.84 14.80 14.21
CA THR A 484 17.29 13.69 13.35
C THR A 484 18.47 14.19 12.49
N PRO A 485 19.69 13.63 12.66
CA PRO A 485 20.88 14.10 11.94
C PRO A 485 20.81 13.87 10.43
#